data_AF-A0A2R6CIC3-F1
#
_entry.id   AF-A0A2R6CIC3-F1
#
_cell.length_a   1.000
_cell.length_b   1.000
_cell.length_c   1.000
_cell.angle_alpha   90.00
_cell.angle_beta   90.00
_cell.angle_gamma   90.00
#
_symmetry.space_group_name_H-M   'P 1'
#
loop_
_entity.id
_entity.type
_entity.pdbx_description
1 polymer ?
#
loop_
_entity_poly.entity_id
_entity_poly.type
_entity_poly.pdbx_seq_one_letter_code
_entity_poly.pdbx_strand_id
1 'polypeptide(L)'
;MTALTTMSAAPARTLVRSSITHHCAPIGLNRFETVALSRARPMDALLHTDVEPRSMADELARLRTIADYQFGHSAGNALFAGDPVVRHTATGRPEQVFAAGERLVTYGVDGRFTLGLAGGERLRGAFDAPQVRVMVGEESAPFVREGKNAFSKFVQGVDPGVRPGGGTVSILPAPPNTAAASDQQYMWLVPEKSMMLDIDFPSDEPRFVDTHAHQPTSEFLEDAGGEMMRDAAGKFGTDLETWGFDEMVEEYHEVGVRHAVLLGWDAETNTGNPPVTSEYVAEVRDEYPDFFTGFAGVDPLKEDCVESAERAIEDLDLSGFKFQQIAQGFDPSAPEHDPLWKTIEDLGVPVVFHGGNSTLGAGSPGGRGLRIEHGNPMLIDDVAARFPDLQILLAHPAFPWEKEQLAICQQKGNVHMDLSGWLPKYIDDQVLHYAGTILQDKVMFGTDYPMIRPEELLESFAEHTDYPEEVERKLLWENAEAFLGL
;
A
#
# COMPACT_ATOMS: atom_id res chain seq x y z
N MET A 1 -66.22 -2.34 35.86
CA MET A 1 -66.30 -3.45 36.84
C MET A 1 -65.27 -4.49 36.39
N THR A 2 -64.11 -4.66 37.04
CA THR A 2 -63.82 -5.50 38.25
C THR A 2 -64.15 -6.99 38.05
N ALA A 3 -63.33 -7.98 38.45
CA ALA A 3 -61.95 -8.05 39.00
C ALA A 3 -61.34 -9.45 38.65
N LEU A 4 -60.04 -9.78 38.60
CA LEU A 4 -58.75 -9.29 39.18
C LEU A 4 -58.35 -9.95 40.53
N THR A 5 -57.60 -11.08 40.46
CA THR A 5 -57.01 -11.87 41.58
C THR A 5 -55.75 -12.62 41.07
N THR A 6 -54.49 -12.14 41.16
CA THR A 6 -53.51 -12.07 42.29
C THR A 6 -52.79 -13.38 42.71
N MET A 7 -51.52 -13.51 42.26
CA MET A 7 -50.28 -14.02 42.90
C MET A 7 -50.24 -15.10 44.01
N SER A 8 -49.21 -15.97 43.94
CA SER A 8 -48.33 -16.37 45.07
C SER A 8 -46.99 -16.93 44.56
N ALA A 9 -45.96 -17.09 45.41
CA ALA A 9 -44.59 -17.48 45.00
C ALA A 9 -43.79 -18.25 46.07
N ALA A 10 -42.86 -19.13 45.60
CA ALA A 10 -41.68 -19.71 46.30
C ALA A 10 -41.97 -20.59 47.56
N PRO A 11 -41.11 -21.57 47.96
CA PRO A 11 -39.65 -21.46 48.11
C PRO A 11 -38.81 -22.68 47.64
N ALA A 12 -37.50 -22.59 47.78
CA ALA A 12 -36.53 -23.66 47.48
C ALA A 12 -35.91 -24.30 48.75
N ARG A 13 -35.44 -25.55 48.67
CA ARG A 13 -34.35 -26.10 49.51
C ARG A 13 -33.74 -27.42 48.98
N THR A 14 -32.58 -27.76 49.52
CA THR A 14 -31.57 -28.68 48.95
C THR A 14 -31.41 -29.98 49.75
N LEU A 15 -31.03 -31.08 49.10
CA LEU A 15 -30.25 -32.23 49.63
C LEU A 15 -29.76 -33.11 48.43
N VAL A 16 -29.04 -34.21 48.67
CA VAL A 16 -27.58 -34.31 48.46
C VAL A 16 -27.11 -35.80 48.53
N ARG A 17 -25.90 -36.14 48.04
CA ARG A 17 -25.21 -37.48 48.04
C ARG A 17 -25.73 -38.49 46.99
N SER A 18 -24.97 -39.49 46.48
CA SER A 18 -23.52 -39.87 46.49
C SER A 18 -23.32 -41.13 45.60
N SER A 19 -22.16 -41.52 45.02
CA SER A 19 -20.82 -40.93 44.76
C SER A 19 -19.98 -41.94 43.90
N ILE A 20 -18.63 -41.98 44.04
CA ILE A 20 -17.60 -42.88 43.42
C ILE A 20 -17.14 -42.40 42.03
N THR A 21 -15.98 -41.75 41.78
CA THR A 21 -14.54 -41.90 42.17
C THR A 21 -13.83 -43.09 41.50
N HIS A 22 -12.87 -42.87 40.57
CA HIS A 22 -11.43 -42.53 40.75
C HIS A 22 -10.79 -42.26 39.36
N HIS A 23 -9.62 -41.66 39.13
CA HIS A 23 -8.70 -40.80 39.90
C HIS A 23 -7.72 -40.10 38.93
N CYS A 24 -7.42 -38.81 39.13
CA CYS A 24 -6.10 -38.16 39.00
C CYS A 24 -6.25 -36.68 39.40
N ALA A 25 -5.24 -36.07 40.03
CA ALA A 25 -5.43 -34.86 40.84
C ALA A 25 -4.56 -33.65 40.40
N PRO A 26 -5.07 -32.41 40.52
CA PRO A 26 -4.28 -31.19 40.37
C PRO A 26 -3.54 -30.80 41.66
N ILE A 27 -2.53 -29.94 41.53
CA ILE A 27 -1.81 -29.31 42.66
C ILE A 27 -2.31 -27.86 42.80
N GLY A 28 -2.59 -27.41 44.02
CA GLY A 28 -3.21 -26.11 44.30
C GLY A 28 -2.37 -25.14 45.14
N LEU A 29 -2.80 -23.87 45.17
CA LEU A 29 -2.21 -22.82 45.99
C LEU A 29 -2.52 -22.99 47.49
N ASN A 30 -1.61 -22.55 48.37
CA ASN A 30 -1.88 -21.45 49.31
C ASN A 30 -0.67 -21.05 50.18
N ARG A 31 -0.48 -19.72 50.36
CA ARG A 31 0.16 -19.03 51.51
C ARG A 31 1.70 -19.22 51.69
N PHE A 32 2.45 -18.25 52.22
CA PHE A 32 2.19 -16.87 52.67
C PHE A 32 3.53 -16.09 52.65
N GLU A 33 3.54 -14.79 52.39
CA GLU A 33 3.98 -13.77 53.37
C GLU A 33 3.61 -12.34 52.94
N THR A 34 3.67 -11.39 53.89
CA THR A 34 3.22 -10.00 53.71
C THR A 34 4.31 -9.05 54.21
N VAL A 35 4.80 -8.14 53.36
CA VAL A 35 5.70 -7.05 53.73
C VAL A 35 5.06 -5.70 53.38
N ALA A 36 5.26 -4.70 54.24
CA ALA A 36 4.47 -3.48 54.22
C ALA A 36 4.90 -2.46 53.15
N LEU A 37 3.93 -1.63 52.73
CA LEU A 37 4.11 -0.48 51.85
C LEU A 37 5.17 0.49 52.41
N SER A 38 6.16 0.84 51.58
CA SER A 38 6.97 2.04 51.79
C SER A 38 6.91 2.93 50.54
N ARG A 39 6.99 4.24 50.78
CA ARG A 39 6.55 5.34 49.90
C ARG A 39 7.04 5.25 48.45
N ALA A 40 6.18 5.65 47.52
CA ALA A 40 6.49 5.77 46.10
C ALA A 40 7.72 6.67 45.83
N ARG A 41 8.44 6.33 44.76
CA ARG A 41 9.35 7.24 44.03
C ARG A 41 8.69 7.57 42.68
N PRO A 42 8.92 8.78 42.11
CA PRO A 42 8.35 9.16 40.82
C PRO A 42 8.92 8.33 39.66
N MET A 43 8.24 8.35 38.51
CA MET A 43 8.49 7.46 37.36
C MET A 43 9.62 7.92 36.42
N ASP A 44 10.50 8.82 36.87
CA ASP A 44 11.50 9.50 36.04
C ASP A 44 12.84 8.73 35.91
N ALA A 45 12.80 7.39 35.93
CA ALA A 45 13.99 6.55 36.10
C ALA A 45 13.96 5.20 35.36
N LEU A 46 13.32 5.14 34.18
CA LEU A 46 13.40 4.00 33.25
C LEU A 46 13.80 4.37 31.82
N LEU A 47 14.17 5.63 31.58
CA LEU A 47 15.03 5.99 30.45
C LEU A 47 16.49 5.64 30.81
N HIS A 48 17.30 5.32 29.80
CA HIS A 48 18.67 4.80 29.89
C HIS A 48 18.79 3.34 30.38
N THR A 49 18.45 2.39 29.51
CA THR A 49 19.26 1.17 29.40
C THR A 49 20.51 1.50 28.60
N ASP A 50 21.65 1.67 29.27
CA ASP A 50 22.93 1.94 28.61
C ASP A 50 23.33 0.76 27.70
N VAL A 51 23.24 0.99 26.38
CA VAL A 51 23.83 0.09 25.38
C VAL A 51 25.31 0.45 25.29
N GLU A 52 26.18 -0.43 25.80
CA GLU A 52 27.63 -0.35 25.66
C GLU A 52 28.04 0.04 24.21
N PRO A 53 28.97 1.00 24.03
CA PRO A 53 29.37 1.44 22.70
C PRO A 53 29.99 0.29 21.92
N ARG A 54 29.24 -0.21 20.92
CA ARG A 54 29.63 -1.34 20.06
C ARG A 54 31.02 -1.07 19.46
N SER A 55 31.91 -2.06 19.52
CA SER A 55 33.27 -1.85 19.03
C SER A 55 33.29 -1.81 17.49
N MET A 56 34.29 -1.13 16.92
CA MET A 56 34.56 -1.14 15.48
C MET A 56 34.74 -2.57 14.92
N ALA A 57 35.16 -3.53 15.75
CA ALA A 57 35.27 -4.94 15.36
C ALA A 57 33.88 -5.62 15.23
N ASP A 58 32.92 -5.29 16.10
CA ASP A 58 31.55 -5.81 16.05
C ASP A 58 30.78 -5.23 14.86
N GLU A 59 31.00 -3.94 14.57
CA GLU A 59 30.47 -3.29 13.37
C GLU A 59 31.03 -3.94 12.10
N LEU A 60 32.35 -4.11 11.99
CA LEU A 60 32.95 -4.72 10.81
C LEU A 60 32.53 -6.19 10.64
N ALA A 61 32.29 -6.92 11.74
CA ALA A 61 31.70 -8.25 11.69
C ALA A 61 30.26 -8.25 11.13
N ARG A 62 29.42 -7.29 11.55
CA ARG A 62 28.07 -7.10 10.96
C ARG A 62 28.15 -6.78 9.47
N LEU A 63 29.00 -5.83 9.07
CA LEU A 63 29.17 -5.44 7.67
C LEU A 63 29.64 -6.62 6.80
N ARG A 64 30.55 -7.47 7.31
CA ARG A 64 30.95 -8.72 6.66
C ARG A 64 29.77 -9.69 6.45
N THR A 65 28.93 -9.91 7.46
CA THR A 65 27.74 -10.78 7.34
C THR A 65 26.75 -10.28 6.28
N ILE A 66 26.55 -8.96 6.17
CA ILE A 66 25.65 -8.38 5.16
C ILE A 66 26.22 -8.57 3.74
N ALA A 67 27.53 -8.40 3.57
CA ALA A 67 28.19 -8.65 2.29
C ALA A 67 28.17 -10.13 1.89
N ASP A 68 28.37 -11.05 2.85
CA ASP A 68 28.23 -12.50 2.65
C ASP A 68 26.80 -12.91 2.25
N TYR A 69 25.78 -12.23 2.78
CA TYR A 69 24.38 -12.45 2.41
C TYR A 69 24.06 -11.92 1.00
N GLN A 70 24.53 -10.72 0.66
CA GLN A 70 24.18 -10.03 -0.59
C GLN A 70 24.97 -10.53 -1.80
N PHE A 71 26.28 -10.75 -1.65
CA PHE A 71 27.20 -11.09 -2.74
C PHE A 71 27.72 -12.53 -2.67
N GLY A 72 27.18 -13.36 -1.77
CA GLY A 72 27.56 -14.76 -1.59
C GLY A 72 28.68 -14.98 -0.55
N HIS A 73 28.79 -16.22 -0.09
CA HIS A 73 29.64 -16.56 1.06
C HIS A 73 31.13 -16.21 0.85
N SER A 74 31.76 -15.67 1.89
CA SER A 74 33.10 -15.06 1.93
C SER A 74 33.28 -13.74 1.17
N ALA A 75 32.24 -13.18 0.55
CA ALA A 75 32.30 -11.84 -0.05
C ALA A 75 32.66 -10.73 0.94
N GLY A 76 32.19 -10.82 2.19
CA GLY A 76 32.55 -9.87 3.24
C GLY A 76 34.04 -9.93 3.60
N ASN A 77 34.63 -11.13 3.58
CA ASN A 77 36.07 -11.31 3.79
C ASN A 77 36.88 -10.74 2.62
N ALA A 78 36.41 -10.87 1.38
CA ALA A 78 37.06 -10.33 0.19
C ALA A 78 36.97 -8.80 0.11
N LEU A 79 35.78 -8.22 0.30
CA LEU A 79 35.57 -6.78 0.33
C LEU A 79 36.37 -6.13 1.45
N PHE A 80 36.16 -6.57 2.68
CA PHE A 80 36.69 -5.94 3.89
C PHE A 80 38.03 -6.55 4.32
N ALA A 81 38.87 -6.91 3.35
CA ALA A 81 40.25 -7.35 3.54
C ALA A 81 41.20 -6.16 3.79
N GLY A 82 42.23 -6.40 4.61
CA GLY A 82 43.16 -5.37 5.09
C GLY A 82 42.55 -4.53 6.22
N ASP A 83 42.89 -3.24 6.25
CA ASP A 83 42.38 -2.27 7.22
C ASP A 83 41.33 -1.35 6.56
N PRO A 84 40.05 -1.74 6.51
CA PRO A 84 38.99 -0.88 5.99
C PRO A 84 38.62 0.23 6.97
N VAL A 85 38.32 1.41 6.45
CA VAL A 85 37.83 2.57 7.20
C VAL A 85 36.34 2.75 6.91
N VAL A 86 35.51 2.57 7.94
CA VAL A 86 34.09 2.92 7.89
C VAL A 86 33.95 4.43 8.11
N ARG A 87 33.14 5.09 7.28
CA ARG A 87 32.59 6.43 7.53
C ARG A 87 31.14 6.30 7.99
N HIS A 88 30.71 7.23 8.83
CA HIS A 88 29.38 7.26 9.42
C HIS A 88 28.69 8.59 9.15
N THR A 89 27.37 8.55 9.09
CA THR A 89 26.50 9.73 9.09
C THR A 89 26.65 10.52 10.41
N ALA A 90 26.10 11.75 10.45
CA ALA A 90 25.97 12.51 11.69
C ALA A 90 25.19 11.78 12.81
N THR A 91 24.33 10.82 12.43
CA THR A 91 23.58 9.94 13.35
C THR A 91 24.33 8.68 13.77
N GLY A 92 25.59 8.48 13.34
CA GLY A 92 26.39 7.31 13.68
C GLY A 92 26.02 6.03 12.92
N ARG A 93 25.20 6.12 11.87
CA ARG A 93 24.93 5.00 10.96
C ARG A 93 26.14 4.84 10.02
N PRO A 94 26.70 3.64 9.79
CA PRO A 94 27.69 3.45 8.74
C PRO A 94 27.11 3.89 7.39
N GLU A 95 27.91 4.55 6.56
CA GLU A 95 27.47 5.21 5.33
C GLU A 95 28.32 4.75 4.13
N GLN A 96 29.63 4.71 4.29
CA GLN A 96 30.57 4.29 3.24
C GLN A 96 31.75 3.54 3.86
N VAL A 97 32.29 2.54 3.17
CA VAL A 97 33.50 1.83 3.60
C VAL A 97 34.58 2.00 2.54
N PHE A 98 35.77 2.40 2.99
CA PHE A 98 36.95 2.67 2.17
C PHE A 98 38.09 1.70 2.51
N ALA A 99 39.00 1.48 1.56
CA ALA A 99 40.34 0.95 1.86
C ALA A 99 41.35 1.57 0.89
N ALA A 100 42.58 1.81 1.35
CA ALA A 100 43.64 2.50 0.59
C ALA A 100 43.27 3.90 0.01
N GLY A 101 42.14 4.48 0.43
CA GLY A 101 41.60 5.75 -0.08
C GLY A 101 40.42 5.59 -1.07
N GLU A 102 40.15 4.37 -1.55
CA GLU A 102 39.12 4.07 -2.54
C GLU A 102 37.81 3.58 -1.89
N ARG A 103 36.66 3.94 -2.47
CA ARG A 103 35.33 3.51 -1.99
C ARG A 103 35.13 2.03 -2.35
N LEU A 104 34.93 1.18 -1.34
CA LEU A 104 34.60 -0.23 -1.52
C LEU A 104 33.09 -0.41 -1.69
N VAL A 105 32.32 0.25 -0.82
CA VAL A 105 30.85 0.21 -0.78
C VAL A 105 30.29 1.52 -0.19
N THR A 106 29.07 1.84 -0.57
CA THR A 106 28.12 2.69 0.16
C THR A 106 27.11 1.76 0.84
N TYR A 107 26.72 2.05 2.07
CA TYR A 107 25.72 1.29 2.84
C TYR A 107 24.40 2.06 2.86
N GLY A 108 23.39 1.54 2.16
CA GLY A 108 22.08 2.15 2.01
C GLY A 108 21.27 2.17 3.32
N VAL A 109 20.24 3.01 3.37
CA VAL A 109 19.28 3.04 4.49
C VAL A 109 18.48 1.74 4.58
N ASP A 110 18.27 1.08 3.44
CA ASP A 110 17.73 -0.27 3.26
C ASP A 110 18.59 -1.39 3.85
N GLY A 111 19.81 -1.07 4.32
CA GLY A 111 20.76 -2.02 4.88
C GLY A 111 21.52 -2.84 3.85
N ARG A 112 21.50 -2.48 2.56
CA ARG A 112 22.27 -3.14 1.48
C ARG A 112 23.53 -2.35 1.12
N PHE A 113 24.41 -2.97 0.33
CA PHE A 113 25.61 -2.35 -0.20
C PHE A 113 25.48 -2.02 -1.70
N THR A 114 25.83 -0.80 -2.07
CA THR A 114 26.15 -0.44 -3.46
C THR A 114 27.66 -0.31 -3.59
N LEU A 115 28.27 -1.11 -4.46
CA LEU A 115 29.73 -1.21 -4.57
C LEU A 115 30.37 0.09 -5.10
N GLY A 116 31.68 0.22 -4.89
CA GLY A 116 32.55 1.14 -5.63
C GLY A 116 33.60 0.35 -6.39
N LEU A 117 34.34 1.01 -7.30
CA LEU A 117 35.22 0.36 -8.27
C LEU A 117 36.15 -0.70 -7.65
N ALA A 118 36.89 -0.32 -6.61
CA ALA A 118 37.79 -1.21 -5.87
C ALA A 118 37.06 -2.34 -5.11
N GLY A 119 35.78 -2.17 -4.77
CA GLY A 119 34.95 -3.23 -4.17
C GLY A 119 34.56 -4.33 -5.15
N GLY A 120 34.10 -3.95 -6.35
CA GLY A 120 33.78 -4.91 -7.41
C GLY A 120 35.01 -5.67 -7.91
N GLU A 121 36.17 -4.99 -8.02
CA GLU A 121 37.43 -5.65 -8.34
C GLU A 121 37.84 -6.70 -7.31
N ARG A 122 37.68 -6.42 -6.00
CA ARG A 122 37.95 -7.38 -4.91
C ARG A 122 37.06 -8.61 -5.00
N LEU A 123 35.77 -8.43 -5.24
CA LEU A 123 34.83 -9.55 -5.38
C LEU A 123 35.15 -10.42 -6.61
N ARG A 124 35.40 -9.81 -7.78
CA ARG A 124 35.84 -10.54 -8.97
C ARG A 124 37.16 -11.30 -8.73
N GLY A 125 38.07 -10.74 -7.94
CA GLY A 125 39.32 -11.39 -7.54
C GLY A 125 39.14 -12.58 -6.58
N ALA A 126 37.96 -12.71 -5.94
CA ALA A 126 37.65 -13.76 -4.97
C ALA A 126 36.73 -14.86 -5.51
N PHE A 127 35.95 -14.60 -6.57
CA PHE A 127 34.98 -15.55 -7.13
C PHE A 127 35.28 -15.91 -8.59
N ASP A 128 35.46 -17.20 -8.87
CA ASP A 128 35.53 -17.74 -10.23
C ASP A 128 34.21 -17.51 -11.01
N ALA A 129 34.28 -17.60 -12.35
CA ALA A 129 33.07 -17.60 -13.18
C ALA A 129 32.35 -18.97 -13.06
N PRO A 130 31.00 -19.03 -13.01
CA PRO A 130 30.03 -17.94 -13.11
C PRO A 130 29.36 -17.65 -11.75
N GLN A 131 29.92 -16.72 -10.96
CA GLN A 131 29.26 -16.20 -9.76
C GLN A 131 29.18 -14.66 -9.75
N VAL A 132 27.96 -14.17 -9.46
CA VAL A 132 27.54 -12.78 -9.19
C VAL A 132 27.66 -11.75 -10.34
N ARG A 133 27.83 -12.20 -11.59
CA ARG A 133 28.04 -11.34 -12.77
C ARG A 133 26.77 -11.15 -13.61
N VAL A 134 26.76 -10.04 -14.35
CA VAL A 134 25.82 -9.72 -15.42
C VAL A 134 26.61 -9.42 -16.69
N MET A 135 26.22 -10.02 -17.81
CA MET A 135 26.79 -9.74 -19.12
C MET A 135 25.85 -8.81 -19.89
N VAL A 136 26.41 -7.82 -20.58
CA VAL A 136 25.66 -6.87 -21.43
C VAL A 136 26.24 -6.81 -22.84
N GLY A 137 25.43 -6.35 -23.79
CA GLY A 137 25.90 -6.10 -25.15
C GLY A 137 26.94 -4.97 -25.23
N GLU A 138 27.81 -5.03 -26.25
CA GLU A 138 28.84 -4.00 -26.50
C GLU A 138 28.24 -2.59 -26.65
N GLU A 139 26.97 -2.48 -27.08
CA GLU A 139 26.20 -1.24 -27.19
C GLU A 139 26.08 -0.47 -25.87
N SER A 140 26.05 -1.15 -24.72
CA SER A 140 26.08 -0.51 -23.40
C SER A 140 27.48 -0.04 -22.99
N ALA A 141 28.54 -0.67 -23.51
CA ALA A 141 29.90 -0.42 -23.04
C ALA A 141 30.35 1.05 -23.15
N PRO A 142 29.97 1.87 -24.15
CA PRO A 142 30.23 3.32 -24.19
C PRO A 142 29.57 4.12 -23.06
N PHE A 143 28.35 3.77 -22.65
CA PHE A 143 27.64 4.49 -21.59
C PHE A 143 28.17 4.10 -20.22
N VAL A 144 28.27 2.80 -19.98
CA VAL A 144 28.76 2.28 -18.69
C VAL A 144 30.21 2.72 -18.45
N ARG A 145 31.06 2.81 -19.51
CA ARG A 145 32.41 3.43 -19.50
C ARG A 145 32.50 4.76 -18.75
N GLU A 146 31.44 5.56 -18.79
CA GLU A 146 31.37 6.91 -18.22
C GLU A 146 30.81 6.91 -16.79
N GLY A 147 30.71 5.74 -16.15
CA GLY A 147 30.15 5.56 -14.80
C GLY A 147 28.62 5.44 -14.75
N LYS A 148 27.96 5.32 -15.91
CA LYS A 148 26.50 5.27 -16.04
C LYS A 148 25.95 3.85 -15.91
N ASN A 149 24.65 3.73 -15.67
CA ASN A 149 23.98 2.43 -15.56
C ASN A 149 23.88 1.72 -16.93
N ALA A 150 23.72 0.39 -16.91
CA ALA A 150 23.32 -0.39 -18.07
C ALA A 150 21.82 -0.67 -18.01
N PHE A 151 21.09 -0.42 -19.11
CA PHE A 151 19.67 -0.78 -19.19
C PHE A 151 19.49 -2.30 -19.31
N SER A 152 18.46 -2.84 -18.65
CA SER A 152 18.14 -4.28 -18.63
C SER A 152 17.96 -4.89 -20.02
N LYS A 153 17.40 -4.13 -20.98
CA LYS A 153 17.25 -4.52 -22.39
C LYS A 153 18.55 -4.87 -23.11
N PHE A 154 19.70 -4.49 -22.56
CA PHE A 154 21.03 -4.85 -23.09
C PHE A 154 21.68 -6.01 -22.34
N VAL A 155 21.05 -6.60 -21.32
CA VAL A 155 21.56 -7.77 -20.61
C VAL A 155 21.47 -9.01 -21.51
N GLN A 156 22.61 -9.69 -21.67
CA GLN A 156 22.78 -10.88 -22.52
C GLN A 156 23.01 -12.16 -21.71
N GLY A 157 23.18 -12.05 -20.39
CA GLY A 157 23.23 -13.20 -19.49
C GLY A 157 23.43 -12.79 -18.03
N VAL A 158 23.02 -13.64 -17.11
CA VAL A 158 23.10 -13.43 -15.66
C VAL A 158 23.55 -14.74 -15.00
N ASP A 159 24.48 -14.67 -14.05
CA ASP A 159 24.95 -15.86 -13.34
C ASP A 159 23.84 -16.46 -12.47
N PRO A 160 23.62 -17.80 -12.46
CA PRO A 160 22.46 -18.43 -11.78
C PRO A 160 22.35 -18.23 -10.25
N GLY A 161 23.35 -17.62 -9.61
CA GLY A 161 23.33 -17.27 -8.19
C GLY A 161 22.81 -15.85 -7.89
N VAL A 162 22.62 -15.01 -8.92
CA VAL A 162 22.08 -13.64 -8.77
C VAL A 162 20.59 -13.71 -8.42
N ARG A 163 20.14 -12.82 -7.53
CA ARG A 163 18.75 -12.71 -7.08
C ARG A 163 18.21 -11.30 -7.33
N PRO A 164 16.91 -11.12 -7.62
CA PRO A 164 16.27 -9.81 -7.57
C PRO A 164 16.56 -9.10 -6.23
N GLY A 165 16.93 -7.82 -6.28
CA GLY A 165 17.34 -7.04 -5.10
C GLY A 165 18.70 -7.40 -4.48
N GLY A 166 19.32 -8.52 -4.88
CA GLY A 166 20.70 -8.88 -4.51
C GLY A 166 21.69 -8.19 -5.44
N GLY A 167 22.27 -7.07 -4.99
CA GLY A 167 23.08 -6.19 -5.83
C GLY A 167 24.20 -6.90 -6.60
N THR A 168 24.28 -6.63 -7.91
CA THR A 168 25.17 -7.30 -8.85
C THR A 168 26.57 -6.70 -8.91
N VAL A 169 27.57 -7.53 -9.24
CA VAL A 169 28.99 -7.24 -8.93
C VAL A 169 29.84 -6.85 -10.14
N SER A 170 29.43 -7.21 -11.36
CA SER A 170 30.19 -6.87 -12.58
C SER A 170 29.28 -6.82 -13.80
N ILE A 171 29.49 -5.79 -14.62
CA ILE A 171 28.92 -5.63 -15.96
C ILE A 171 30.03 -5.93 -16.97
N LEU A 172 29.90 -7.00 -17.75
CA LEU A 172 30.89 -7.41 -18.76
C LEU A 172 30.33 -7.31 -20.18
N PRO A 173 31.05 -6.72 -21.15
CA PRO A 173 30.69 -6.83 -22.56
C PRO A 173 30.84 -8.29 -23.03
N ALA A 174 29.86 -8.81 -23.75
CA ALA A 174 29.95 -10.15 -24.34
C ALA A 174 31.04 -10.22 -25.43
N PRO A 175 31.80 -11.32 -25.53
CA PRO A 175 32.89 -11.44 -26.50
C PRO A 175 32.35 -11.62 -27.94
N PRO A 176 32.94 -10.95 -28.95
CA PRO A 176 32.66 -11.27 -30.35
C PRO A 176 33.10 -12.71 -30.67
N ASN A 177 32.25 -13.43 -31.38
CA ASN A 177 32.32 -14.89 -31.56
C ASN A 177 33.56 -15.36 -32.36
N THR A 178 34.70 -15.60 -31.69
CA THR A 178 35.84 -16.39 -32.21
C THR A 178 36.72 -16.97 -31.10
N ALA A 179 37.37 -18.11 -31.38
CA ALA A 179 38.27 -18.78 -30.44
C ALA A 179 39.71 -18.23 -30.49
N ALA A 180 40.01 -17.20 -29.71
CA ALA A 180 41.38 -16.80 -29.35
C ALA A 180 41.40 -15.88 -28.10
N ALA A 181 41.53 -16.46 -26.89
CA ALA A 181 41.59 -15.69 -25.65
C ALA A 181 43.03 -15.26 -25.31
N SER A 182 43.47 -14.14 -25.89
CA SER A 182 44.69 -13.43 -25.49
C SER A 182 44.60 -11.94 -25.85
N ASP A 183 44.91 -11.07 -24.89
CA ASP A 183 45.13 -9.62 -25.06
C ASP A 183 43.96 -8.81 -25.67
N GLN A 184 42.87 -8.67 -24.91
CA GLN A 184 41.93 -7.54 -25.05
C GLN A 184 41.71 -6.85 -23.68
N GLN A 185 41.51 -5.54 -23.70
CA GLN A 185 41.55 -4.71 -22.50
C GLN A 185 40.23 -4.79 -21.70
N TYR A 186 40.26 -5.53 -20.59
CA TYR A 186 39.21 -5.48 -19.57
C TYR A 186 39.08 -4.09 -18.96
N MET A 187 37.88 -3.74 -18.53
CA MET A 187 37.49 -2.37 -18.27
C MET A 187 36.46 -2.35 -17.13
N TRP A 188 36.80 -1.62 -16.06
CA TRP A 188 36.22 -1.85 -14.74
C TRP A 188 35.04 -0.94 -14.49
N LEU A 189 33.88 -1.56 -14.28
CA LEU A 189 32.59 -0.90 -14.25
C LEU A 189 31.75 -1.48 -13.13
N VAL A 190 31.72 -0.71 -12.04
CA VAL A 190 30.96 -0.99 -10.82
C VAL A 190 29.94 0.13 -10.66
N PRO A 191 28.64 -0.17 -10.53
CA PRO A 191 27.62 0.87 -10.45
C PRO A 191 27.70 1.69 -9.15
N GLU A 192 27.68 3.03 -9.24
CA GLU A 192 27.49 3.88 -8.06
C GLU A 192 26.03 3.95 -7.58
N LYS A 193 25.06 3.56 -8.43
CA LYS A 193 23.68 3.19 -8.08
C LYS A 193 23.45 1.72 -8.47
N SER A 194 22.87 0.90 -7.60
CA SER A 194 22.52 -0.49 -7.91
C SER A 194 21.54 -0.60 -9.10
N MET A 195 21.70 -1.62 -9.95
CA MET A 195 20.71 -1.96 -10.97
C MET A 195 19.43 -2.50 -10.33
N MET A 196 18.45 -1.62 -10.09
CA MET A 196 17.05 -1.96 -10.34
C MET A 196 16.78 -1.76 -11.85
N LEU A 197 15.68 -2.31 -12.35
CA LEU A 197 15.13 -1.84 -13.63
C LEU A 197 14.57 -0.42 -13.40
N ASP A 198 14.64 0.42 -14.42
CA ASP A 198 14.44 1.86 -14.27
C ASP A 198 13.01 2.23 -13.87
N ILE A 199 12.87 2.97 -12.77
CA ILE A 199 12.17 4.26 -12.75
C ILE A 199 13.08 5.23 -11.97
N ASP A 200 13.28 6.46 -12.46
CA ASP A 200 14.11 7.46 -11.76
C ASP A 200 13.23 8.27 -10.80
N PHE A 201 13.29 7.92 -9.52
CA PHE A 201 12.67 8.70 -8.44
C PHE A 201 13.76 9.38 -7.59
N PRO A 202 13.65 10.70 -7.31
CA PRO A 202 14.54 11.37 -6.36
C PRO A 202 14.38 10.76 -4.96
N SER A 203 15.49 10.55 -4.26
CA SER A 203 15.58 9.54 -3.19
C SER A 203 15.25 10.01 -1.77
N ASP A 204 14.57 11.15 -1.61
CA ASP A 204 14.22 11.75 -0.32
C ASP A 204 12.81 12.40 -0.32
N GLU A 205 11.96 12.08 -1.29
CA GLU A 205 10.57 12.58 -1.40
C GLU A 205 9.54 11.48 -1.06
N PRO A 206 8.31 11.84 -0.64
CA PRO A 206 7.28 10.85 -0.33
C PRO A 206 6.80 10.09 -1.57
N ARG A 207 6.12 8.96 -1.34
CA ARG A 207 5.67 8.00 -2.35
C ARG A 207 4.18 7.68 -2.21
N PHE A 208 3.37 8.64 -1.76
CA PHE A 208 1.98 8.36 -1.41
C PHE A 208 1.19 7.90 -2.65
N VAL A 209 0.28 6.96 -2.46
CA VAL A 209 -0.56 6.38 -3.51
C VAL A 209 -2.02 6.64 -3.15
N ASP A 210 -2.71 7.43 -3.98
CA ASP A 210 -4.12 7.74 -3.79
C ASP A 210 -5.00 6.65 -4.41
N THR A 211 -5.71 5.87 -3.59
CA THR A 211 -6.59 4.80 -4.09
C THR A 211 -7.95 5.27 -4.59
N HIS A 212 -8.23 6.58 -4.58
CA HIS A 212 -9.57 7.11 -4.81
C HIS A 212 -9.53 8.58 -5.30
N ALA A 213 -9.31 8.77 -6.61
CA ALA A 213 -9.42 10.07 -7.26
C ALA A 213 -10.48 10.07 -8.38
N HIS A 214 -11.28 11.13 -8.44
CA HIS A 214 -12.16 11.46 -9.56
C HIS A 214 -11.60 12.66 -10.35
N GLN A 215 -12.23 12.96 -11.48
CA GLN A 215 -11.74 13.94 -12.45
C GLN A 215 -12.06 15.37 -11.96
N PRO A 216 -11.13 16.35 -12.07
CA PRO A 216 -11.39 17.76 -11.77
C PRO A 216 -12.19 18.50 -12.85
N THR A 217 -12.75 17.76 -13.83
CA THR A 217 -13.28 18.31 -15.07
C THR A 217 -14.81 18.39 -15.08
N SER A 218 -15.36 19.06 -16.09
CA SER A 218 -16.81 19.19 -16.33
C SER A 218 -17.53 17.84 -16.43
N GLU A 219 -16.90 16.84 -17.03
CA GLU A 219 -17.41 15.49 -17.26
C GLU A 219 -17.84 14.84 -15.94
N PHE A 220 -17.06 15.02 -14.86
CA PHE A 220 -17.40 14.53 -13.52
C PHE A 220 -18.25 15.54 -12.73
N LEU A 221 -17.81 16.80 -12.60
CA LEU A 221 -18.41 17.76 -11.66
C LEU A 221 -19.71 18.39 -12.14
N GLU A 222 -19.85 18.65 -13.45
CA GLU A 222 -20.99 19.35 -14.03
C GLU A 222 -22.00 18.42 -14.70
N ASP A 223 -21.51 17.43 -15.46
CA ASP A 223 -22.31 16.48 -16.24
C ASP A 223 -22.73 15.27 -15.39
N ALA A 224 -21.80 14.36 -15.05
CA ALA A 224 -22.12 13.16 -14.27
C ALA A 224 -22.64 13.47 -12.86
N GLY A 225 -22.01 14.44 -12.17
CA GLY A 225 -22.46 14.96 -10.89
C GLY A 225 -23.77 15.75 -10.99
N GLY A 226 -23.99 16.44 -12.11
CA GLY A 226 -25.25 17.13 -12.43
C GLY A 226 -25.75 18.05 -11.32
N GLU A 227 -27.06 18.02 -11.05
CA GLU A 227 -27.62 18.75 -9.91
C GLU A 227 -27.31 18.10 -8.54
N MET A 228 -26.84 16.85 -8.49
CA MET A 228 -26.49 16.18 -7.24
C MET A 228 -25.23 16.79 -6.62
N MET A 229 -24.24 17.12 -7.46
CA MET A 229 -23.01 17.82 -7.07
C MET A 229 -23.29 19.26 -6.65
N ARG A 230 -24.19 19.96 -7.38
CA ARG A 230 -24.57 21.36 -7.09
C ARG A 230 -25.26 21.50 -5.74
N ASP A 231 -26.10 20.54 -5.37
CA ASP A 231 -26.70 20.48 -4.04
C ASP A 231 -25.63 20.28 -2.95
N ALA A 232 -24.67 19.37 -3.17
CA ALA A 232 -23.56 19.11 -2.26
C ALA A 232 -22.73 20.39 -2.03
N ALA A 233 -22.26 21.01 -3.11
CA ALA A 233 -21.52 22.27 -3.10
C ALA A 233 -22.28 23.37 -2.34
N GLY A 234 -23.55 23.62 -2.69
CA GLY A 234 -24.41 24.58 -1.99
C GLY A 234 -24.74 24.23 -0.53
N LYS A 235 -24.62 22.95 -0.14
CA LYS A 235 -24.84 22.46 1.23
C LYS A 235 -23.59 22.60 2.12
N PHE A 236 -22.40 22.42 1.55
CA PHE A 236 -21.13 22.46 2.28
C PHE A 236 -20.41 23.81 2.17
N GLY A 237 -20.78 24.64 1.19
CA GLY A 237 -20.22 25.98 0.99
C GLY A 237 -18.97 26.00 0.11
N THR A 238 -18.82 24.99 -0.74
CA THR A 238 -17.77 24.92 -1.77
C THR A 238 -18.31 25.38 -3.12
N ASP A 239 -17.44 25.87 -3.99
CA ASP A 239 -17.75 26.14 -5.40
C ASP A 239 -17.33 24.94 -6.26
N LEU A 240 -18.08 24.64 -7.32
CA LEU A 240 -17.71 23.62 -8.32
C LEU A 240 -16.78 24.25 -9.36
N GLU A 241 -15.54 24.52 -8.97
CA GLU A 241 -14.49 24.92 -9.90
C GLU A 241 -13.95 23.68 -10.66
N THR A 242 -13.49 23.88 -11.89
CA THR A 242 -12.95 22.82 -12.76
C THR A 242 -11.58 23.21 -13.29
N TRP A 243 -10.68 22.23 -13.46
CA TRP A 243 -9.30 22.39 -13.97
C TRP A 243 -8.81 21.11 -14.66
N GLY A 244 -7.59 21.13 -15.22
CA GLY A 244 -7.02 20.04 -16.01
C GLY A 244 -6.20 19.02 -15.21
N PHE A 245 -5.83 17.92 -15.87
CA PHE A 245 -5.03 16.86 -15.28
C PHE A 245 -3.57 17.27 -15.03
N ASP A 246 -2.96 18.11 -15.87
CA ASP A 246 -1.64 18.72 -15.60
C ASP A 246 -1.59 19.39 -14.22
N GLU A 247 -2.61 20.18 -13.89
CA GLU A 247 -2.71 20.98 -12.66
C GLU A 247 -3.00 20.10 -11.43
N MET A 248 -3.78 19.03 -11.62
CA MET A 248 -3.99 17.97 -10.62
C MET A 248 -2.71 17.18 -10.33
N VAL A 249 -1.95 16.82 -11.36
CA VAL A 249 -0.69 16.07 -11.24
C VAL A 249 0.40 16.95 -10.60
N GLU A 250 0.46 18.25 -10.90
CA GLU A 250 1.37 19.20 -10.22
C GLU A 250 1.04 19.30 -8.72
N GLU A 251 -0.22 19.51 -8.36
CA GLU A 251 -0.70 19.57 -6.97
C GLU A 251 -0.39 18.28 -6.16
N TYR A 252 -0.68 17.12 -6.72
CA TYR A 252 -0.33 15.84 -6.10
C TYR A 252 1.19 15.67 -5.95
N HIS A 253 1.97 16.12 -6.96
CA HIS A 253 3.42 16.04 -6.91
C HIS A 253 4.03 16.92 -5.82
N GLU A 254 3.53 18.14 -5.61
CA GLU A 254 4.00 19.08 -4.57
C GLU A 254 3.95 18.46 -3.16
N VAL A 255 2.91 17.67 -2.86
CA VAL A 255 2.70 17.07 -1.52
C VAL A 255 3.19 15.63 -1.38
N GLY A 256 3.89 15.09 -2.38
CA GLY A 256 4.52 13.76 -2.28
C GLY A 256 3.63 12.57 -2.66
N VAL A 257 2.46 12.80 -3.25
CA VAL A 257 1.72 11.73 -3.96
C VAL A 257 2.39 11.50 -5.30
N ARG A 258 2.57 10.22 -5.67
CA ARG A 258 3.31 9.82 -6.89
C ARG A 258 2.51 8.88 -7.79
N HIS A 259 1.34 8.43 -7.35
CA HIS A 259 0.43 7.58 -8.12
C HIS A 259 -1.01 7.78 -7.64
N ALA A 260 -1.99 7.67 -8.53
CA ALA A 260 -3.41 7.80 -8.21
C ALA A 260 -4.28 6.81 -9.00
N VAL A 261 -5.35 6.32 -8.38
CA VAL A 261 -6.38 5.51 -9.04
C VAL A 261 -7.48 6.44 -9.54
N LEU A 262 -7.59 6.59 -10.86
CA LEU A 262 -8.57 7.44 -11.51
C LEU A 262 -9.86 6.64 -11.80
N LEU A 263 -10.96 7.09 -11.20
CA LEU A 263 -12.20 6.33 -11.12
C LEU A 263 -13.24 6.78 -12.15
N GLY A 264 -13.68 5.86 -13.01
CA GLY A 264 -14.87 6.03 -13.87
C GLY A 264 -16.18 5.93 -13.09
N TRP A 265 -17.28 6.41 -13.69
CA TRP A 265 -18.58 6.43 -13.02
C TRP A 265 -19.74 6.54 -14.01
N ASP A 266 -20.57 5.50 -14.08
CA ASP A 266 -21.79 5.47 -14.89
C ASP A 266 -23.01 5.24 -14.00
N ALA A 267 -23.85 6.26 -13.84
CA ALA A 267 -25.10 6.22 -13.08
C ALA A 267 -26.31 6.65 -13.94
N GLU A 268 -26.18 6.54 -15.27
CA GLU A 268 -27.14 7.08 -16.24
C GLU A 268 -28.56 6.53 -16.03
N THR A 269 -28.72 5.23 -15.74
CA THR A 269 -30.04 4.59 -15.65
C THR A 269 -30.89 5.12 -14.49
N ASN A 270 -30.26 5.46 -13.36
CA ASN A 270 -30.96 5.98 -12.18
C ASN A 270 -31.01 7.51 -12.10
N THR A 271 -30.01 8.21 -12.65
CA THR A 271 -29.89 9.67 -12.53
C THR A 271 -30.35 10.43 -13.78
N GLY A 272 -30.19 9.86 -14.98
CA GLY A 272 -30.34 10.54 -16.26
C GLY A 272 -29.18 11.49 -16.60
N ASN A 273 -28.09 11.49 -15.83
CA ASN A 273 -26.88 12.26 -16.13
C ASN A 273 -25.95 11.46 -17.06
N PRO A 274 -25.10 12.12 -17.88
CA PRO A 274 -24.07 11.44 -18.67
C PRO A 274 -23.05 10.71 -17.79
N PRO A 275 -22.46 9.60 -18.25
CA PRO A 275 -21.40 8.89 -17.52
C PRO A 275 -20.01 9.51 -17.73
N VAL A 276 -19.15 9.36 -16.72
CA VAL A 276 -17.69 9.35 -16.90
C VAL A 276 -17.33 7.97 -17.45
N THR A 277 -17.17 7.88 -18.78
CA THR A 277 -17.00 6.60 -19.48
C THR A 277 -15.67 5.94 -19.19
N SER A 278 -15.65 4.60 -19.29
CA SER A 278 -14.41 3.82 -19.18
C SER A 278 -13.41 4.17 -20.30
N GLU A 279 -13.89 4.49 -21.50
CA GLU A 279 -13.08 4.97 -22.61
C GLU A 279 -12.36 6.30 -22.27
N TYR A 280 -13.02 7.24 -21.58
CA TYR A 280 -12.41 8.51 -21.17
C TYR A 280 -11.37 8.31 -20.04
N VAL A 281 -11.63 7.41 -19.10
CA VAL A 281 -10.65 7.02 -18.07
C VAL A 281 -9.41 6.37 -18.70
N ALA A 282 -9.60 5.55 -19.73
CA ALA A 282 -8.50 4.95 -20.49
C ALA A 282 -7.69 6.01 -21.26
N GLU A 283 -8.36 6.97 -21.91
CA GLU A 283 -7.70 8.09 -22.60
C GLU A 283 -6.82 8.92 -21.65
N VAL A 284 -7.34 9.30 -20.47
CA VAL A 284 -6.56 10.04 -19.47
C VAL A 284 -5.44 9.18 -18.86
N ARG A 285 -5.66 7.87 -18.66
CA ARG A 285 -4.60 6.95 -18.21
C ARG A 285 -3.47 6.87 -19.24
N ASP A 286 -3.80 6.82 -20.53
CA ASP A 286 -2.82 6.78 -21.62
C ASP A 286 -2.04 8.10 -21.78
N GLU A 287 -2.60 9.25 -21.38
CA GLU A 287 -1.89 10.54 -21.33
C GLU A 287 -0.90 10.64 -20.15
N TYR A 288 -1.22 10.08 -18.98
CA TYR A 288 -0.37 10.13 -17.77
C TYR A 288 -0.03 8.71 -17.22
N PRO A 289 0.61 7.84 -18.02
CA PRO A 289 0.72 6.40 -17.72
C PRO A 289 1.67 6.05 -16.56
N ASP A 290 2.57 6.98 -16.19
CA ASP A 290 3.47 6.84 -15.04
C ASP A 290 2.82 7.32 -13.72
N PHE A 291 1.56 7.80 -13.74
CA PHE A 291 0.86 8.37 -12.57
C PHE A 291 -0.54 7.80 -12.33
N PHE A 292 -1.33 7.50 -13.37
CA PHE A 292 -2.69 6.99 -13.21
C PHE A 292 -2.80 5.47 -13.39
N THR A 293 -3.52 4.82 -12.48
CA THR A 293 -4.20 3.54 -12.75
C THR A 293 -5.68 3.82 -13.02
N GLY A 294 -6.16 3.53 -14.22
CA GLY A 294 -7.56 3.73 -14.59
C GLY A 294 -8.46 2.59 -14.11
N PHE A 295 -9.55 2.93 -13.41
CA PHE A 295 -10.61 1.99 -13.00
C PHE A 295 -11.92 2.32 -13.75
N ALA A 296 -12.55 1.28 -14.28
CA ALA A 296 -13.72 1.36 -15.14
C ALA A 296 -15.00 1.78 -14.39
N GLY A 297 -15.83 2.57 -15.08
CA GLY A 297 -17.21 2.86 -14.71
C GLY A 297 -18.19 2.01 -15.53
N VAL A 298 -19.06 1.27 -14.85
CA VAL A 298 -20.14 0.46 -15.45
C VAL A 298 -21.41 0.65 -14.62
N ASP A 299 -22.56 0.81 -15.27
CA ASP A 299 -23.89 0.86 -14.63
C ASP A 299 -24.50 -0.55 -14.56
N PRO A 300 -24.67 -1.16 -13.37
CA PRO A 300 -25.20 -2.52 -13.22
C PRO A 300 -26.68 -2.68 -13.58
N LEU A 301 -27.37 -1.61 -13.96
CA LEU A 301 -28.78 -1.63 -14.40
C LEU A 301 -28.94 -1.70 -15.92
N LYS A 302 -27.85 -1.59 -16.70
CA LYS A 302 -27.88 -1.70 -18.17
C LYS A 302 -27.79 -3.16 -18.63
N GLU A 303 -28.50 -3.52 -19.71
CA GLU A 303 -28.56 -4.91 -20.22
C GLU A 303 -27.19 -5.44 -20.69
N ASP A 304 -26.27 -4.54 -21.05
CA ASP A 304 -24.92 -4.78 -21.56
C ASP A 304 -23.81 -4.53 -20.51
N CYS A 305 -24.15 -4.44 -19.21
CA CYS A 305 -23.17 -4.19 -18.15
C CYS A 305 -22.04 -5.23 -18.07
N VAL A 306 -22.33 -6.51 -18.36
CA VAL A 306 -21.31 -7.59 -18.39
C VAL A 306 -20.38 -7.43 -19.60
N GLU A 307 -20.92 -7.22 -20.80
CA GLU A 307 -20.14 -6.99 -22.04
C GLU A 307 -19.28 -5.72 -21.92
N SER A 308 -19.80 -4.68 -21.26
CA SER A 308 -19.04 -3.46 -20.97
C SER A 308 -17.96 -3.65 -19.91
N ALA A 309 -18.14 -4.57 -18.95
CA ALA A 309 -17.08 -4.93 -18.00
C ALA A 309 -15.97 -5.76 -18.67
N GLU A 310 -16.32 -6.73 -19.52
CA GLU A 310 -15.36 -7.48 -20.34
C GLU A 310 -14.56 -6.53 -21.25
N ARG A 311 -15.23 -5.65 -22.01
CA ARG A 311 -14.58 -4.62 -22.85
C ARG A 311 -13.64 -3.71 -22.06
N ALA A 312 -14.03 -3.28 -20.87
CA ALA A 312 -13.24 -2.34 -20.08
C ALA A 312 -11.86 -2.90 -19.66
N ILE A 313 -11.74 -4.22 -19.49
CA ILE A 313 -10.47 -4.87 -19.13
C ILE A 313 -9.76 -5.44 -20.36
N GLU A 314 -10.48 -6.09 -21.29
CA GLU A 314 -9.87 -6.77 -22.45
C GLU A 314 -9.50 -5.83 -23.62
N ASP A 315 -10.25 -4.76 -23.86
CA ASP A 315 -10.04 -3.83 -25.00
C ASP A 315 -9.44 -2.47 -24.58
N LEU A 316 -9.54 -2.07 -23.30
CA LEU A 316 -9.07 -0.76 -22.80
C LEU A 316 -7.89 -0.84 -21.79
N ASP A 317 -7.45 -2.06 -21.43
CA ASP A 317 -6.39 -2.33 -20.44
C ASP A 317 -6.62 -1.63 -19.08
N LEU A 318 -7.87 -1.39 -18.65
CA LEU A 318 -8.17 -0.83 -17.32
C LEU A 318 -7.93 -1.88 -16.22
N SER A 319 -7.68 -1.44 -14.99
CA SER A 319 -7.10 -2.30 -13.93
C SER A 319 -8.03 -2.57 -12.75
N GLY A 320 -9.33 -2.26 -12.88
CA GLY A 320 -10.32 -2.44 -11.83
C GLY A 320 -11.63 -1.72 -12.13
N PHE A 321 -12.56 -1.70 -11.17
CA PHE A 321 -13.90 -1.09 -11.32
C PHE A 321 -14.26 -0.18 -10.15
N LYS A 322 -15.11 0.83 -10.41
CA LYS A 322 -15.74 1.67 -9.37
C LYS A 322 -17.27 1.58 -9.45
N PHE A 323 -17.89 1.40 -8.29
CA PHE A 323 -19.34 1.55 -8.11
C PHE A 323 -19.65 2.59 -7.04
N GLN A 324 -20.72 3.35 -7.29
CA GLN A 324 -21.32 4.34 -6.39
C GLN A 324 -22.80 3.96 -6.26
N GLN A 325 -23.08 2.96 -5.43
CA GLN A 325 -24.38 2.28 -5.40
C GLN A 325 -25.56 3.20 -5.02
N ILE A 326 -25.30 4.31 -4.32
CA ILE A 326 -26.31 5.28 -3.90
C ILE A 326 -26.84 6.09 -5.10
N ALA A 327 -25.95 6.53 -5.99
CA ALA A 327 -26.28 7.26 -7.21
C ALA A 327 -26.65 6.33 -8.37
N GLN A 328 -26.03 5.17 -8.47
CA GLN A 328 -26.40 4.12 -9.43
C GLN A 328 -27.72 3.43 -9.04
N GLY A 329 -28.16 3.51 -7.77
CA GLY A 329 -29.52 3.18 -7.34
C GLY A 329 -29.82 1.70 -7.15
N PHE A 330 -28.80 0.87 -6.90
CA PHE A 330 -28.93 -0.60 -6.85
C PHE A 330 -28.42 -1.19 -5.52
N ASP A 331 -28.89 -2.40 -5.19
CA ASP A 331 -28.39 -3.18 -4.05
C ASP A 331 -27.34 -4.18 -4.55
N PRO A 332 -26.03 -4.02 -4.24
CA PRO A 332 -24.99 -4.90 -4.75
C PRO A 332 -25.15 -6.36 -4.27
N SER A 333 -25.91 -6.62 -3.20
CA SER A 333 -26.20 -7.97 -2.73
C SER A 333 -27.33 -8.66 -3.52
N ALA A 334 -28.08 -7.94 -4.35
CA ALA A 334 -29.20 -8.51 -5.11
C ALA A 334 -28.70 -9.57 -6.13
N PRO A 335 -29.24 -10.81 -6.14
CA PRO A 335 -28.77 -11.90 -7.01
C PRO A 335 -28.86 -11.67 -8.53
N GLU A 336 -29.48 -10.57 -8.96
CA GLU A 336 -29.48 -10.12 -10.36
C GLU A 336 -28.14 -9.52 -10.82
N HIS A 337 -27.28 -9.06 -9.90
CA HIS A 337 -25.94 -8.56 -10.21
C HIS A 337 -24.83 -9.63 -10.10
N ASP A 338 -25.14 -10.85 -9.64
CA ASP A 338 -24.20 -11.98 -9.55
C ASP A 338 -23.43 -12.28 -10.84
N PRO A 339 -23.99 -12.15 -12.06
CA PRO A 339 -23.22 -12.30 -13.29
C PRO A 339 -22.08 -11.28 -13.41
N LEU A 340 -22.33 -10.01 -13.04
CA LEU A 340 -21.33 -8.95 -13.10
C LEU A 340 -20.21 -9.21 -12.07
N TRP A 341 -20.55 -9.57 -10.83
CA TRP A 341 -19.55 -9.92 -9.81
C TRP A 341 -18.74 -11.15 -10.17
N LYS A 342 -19.37 -12.17 -10.78
CA LYS A 342 -18.65 -13.36 -11.26
C LYS A 342 -17.68 -13.02 -12.39
N THR A 343 -18.09 -12.18 -13.35
CA THR A 343 -17.23 -11.72 -14.44
C THR A 343 -16.05 -10.90 -13.92
N ILE A 344 -16.25 -9.94 -13.01
CA ILE A 344 -15.15 -9.14 -12.44
C ILE A 344 -14.18 -10.04 -11.64
N GLU A 345 -14.70 -11.03 -10.91
CA GLU A 345 -13.87 -12.04 -10.22
C GLU A 345 -13.07 -12.91 -11.20
N ASP A 346 -13.66 -13.34 -12.33
CA ASP A 346 -12.96 -14.16 -13.35
C ASP A 346 -11.96 -13.34 -14.18
N LEU A 347 -12.17 -12.02 -14.34
CA LEU A 347 -11.20 -11.07 -14.89
C LEU A 347 -10.02 -10.82 -13.94
N GLY A 348 -10.16 -11.15 -12.65
CA GLY A 348 -9.10 -11.10 -11.65
C GLY A 348 -8.68 -9.69 -11.20
N VAL A 349 -9.51 -8.67 -11.44
CA VAL A 349 -9.23 -7.27 -11.12
C VAL A 349 -9.99 -6.79 -9.87
N PRO A 350 -9.44 -5.82 -9.11
CA PRO A 350 -10.10 -5.25 -7.94
C PRO A 350 -11.34 -4.41 -8.26
N VAL A 351 -12.21 -4.26 -7.26
CA VAL A 351 -13.40 -3.39 -7.29
C VAL A 351 -13.47 -2.46 -6.07
N VAL A 352 -13.76 -1.19 -6.32
CA VAL A 352 -14.06 -0.16 -5.32
C VAL A 352 -15.57 0.00 -5.19
N PHE A 353 -16.11 -0.22 -3.99
CA PHE A 353 -17.51 0.07 -3.66
C PHE A 353 -17.61 1.27 -2.73
N HIS A 354 -18.61 2.12 -2.91
CA HIS A 354 -18.90 3.24 -2.00
C HIS A 354 -19.40 2.74 -0.64
N GLY A 355 -18.69 3.08 0.44
CA GLY A 355 -19.10 2.84 1.81
C GLY A 355 -19.72 4.06 2.47
N GLY A 356 -20.78 3.86 3.25
CA GLY A 356 -21.43 4.89 4.06
C GLY A 356 -22.43 5.75 3.31
N ASN A 357 -22.70 6.94 3.83
CA ASN A 357 -23.50 7.95 3.16
C ASN A 357 -22.75 8.57 1.96
N SER A 358 -23.48 9.34 1.16
CA SER A 358 -22.89 10.22 0.13
C SER A 358 -23.23 11.69 0.43
N THR A 359 -22.42 12.60 -0.12
CA THR A 359 -22.68 14.05 -0.17
C THR A 359 -23.63 14.43 -1.32
N LEU A 360 -23.78 13.55 -2.33
CA LEU A 360 -24.63 13.76 -3.51
C LEU A 360 -26.08 14.08 -3.11
N GLY A 361 -26.61 15.19 -3.62
CA GLY A 361 -27.98 15.64 -3.32
C GLY A 361 -28.19 16.14 -1.89
N ALA A 362 -27.13 16.33 -1.09
CA ALA A 362 -27.26 16.70 0.33
C ALA A 362 -28.00 18.03 0.53
N GLY A 363 -28.88 18.08 1.53
CA GLY A 363 -29.72 19.26 1.80
C GLY A 363 -30.94 19.43 0.89
N SER A 364 -31.03 18.70 -0.23
CA SER A 364 -32.20 18.72 -1.11
C SER A 364 -33.43 18.03 -0.47
N PRO A 365 -34.65 18.34 -0.92
CA PRO A 365 -35.86 17.66 -0.47
C PRO A 365 -35.81 16.15 -0.78
N GLY A 366 -35.57 15.34 0.25
CA GLY A 366 -35.50 13.89 0.13
C GLY A 366 -34.21 13.36 -0.52
N GLY A 367 -33.13 14.14 -0.58
CA GLY A 367 -31.85 13.69 -1.14
C GLY A 367 -31.94 13.30 -2.61
N ARG A 368 -32.78 13.99 -3.40
CA ARG A 368 -33.18 13.63 -4.78
C ARG A 368 -33.80 12.23 -4.97
N GLY A 369 -34.09 11.51 -3.88
CA GLY A 369 -34.51 10.10 -3.93
C GLY A 369 -33.34 9.11 -3.87
N LEU A 370 -32.09 9.59 -3.76
CA LEU A 370 -30.92 8.74 -3.54
C LEU A 370 -31.03 8.03 -2.19
N ARG A 371 -30.76 6.72 -2.18
CA ARG A 371 -31.00 5.85 -1.02
C ARG A 371 -29.68 5.48 -0.35
N ILE A 372 -29.39 6.11 0.78
CA ILE A 372 -28.17 5.86 1.57
C ILE A 372 -27.98 4.39 1.99
N GLU A 373 -29.04 3.59 2.02
CA GLU A 373 -28.97 2.16 2.36
C GLU A 373 -28.12 1.34 1.37
N HIS A 374 -27.97 1.78 0.11
CA HIS A 374 -27.13 1.11 -0.88
C HIS A 374 -25.61 1.25 -0.60
N GLY A 375 -25.22 2.23 0.21
CA GLY A 375 -23.85 2.38 0.73
C GLY A 375 -23.61 1.62 2.06
N ASN A 376 -24.57 0.85 2.56
CA ASN A 376 -24.37 0.06 3.77
C ASN A 376 -23.35 -1.08 3.49
N PRO A 377 -22.19 -1.11 4.17
CA PRO A 377 -21.14 -2.10 3.89
C PRO A 377 -21.60 -3.54 4.16
N MET A 378 -22.67 -3.78 4.93
CA MET A 378 -23.27 -5.11 5.10
C MET A 378 -23.86 -5.69 3.81
N LEU A 379 -24.10 -4.89 2.77
CA LEU A 379 -24.47 -5.42 1.44
C LEU A 379 -23.23 -6.03 0.75
N ILE A 380 -22.05 -5.42 0.95
CA ILE A 380 -20.77 -5.92 0.44
C ILE A 380 -20.24 -7.10 1.27
N ASP A 381 -20.63 -7.23 2.55
CA ASP A 381 -20.36 -8.45 3.33
C ASP A 381 -20.87 -9.72 2.63
N ASP A 382 -22.09 -9.67 2.08
CA ASP A 382 -22.68 -10.81 1.40
C ASP A 382 -22.05 -11.07 0.01
N VAL A 383 -21.73 -10.01 -0.75
CA VAL A 383 -20.95 -10.11 -2.00
C VAL A 383 -19.59 -10.78 -1.72
N ALA A 384 -18.82 -10.25 -0.77
CA ALA A 384 -17.52 -10.79 -0.37
C ALA A 384 -17.58 -12.20 0.26
N ALA A 385 -18.77 -12.68 0.65
CA ALA A 385 -18.98 -14.04 1.11
C ALA A 385 -19.32 -15.03 -0.03
N ARG A 386 -19.83 -14.53 -1.16
CA ARG A 386 -20.19 -15.31 -2.35
C ARG A 386 -19.11 -15.33 -3.42
N PHE A 387 -18.33 -14.25 -3.52
CA PHE A 387 -17.21 -14.05 -4.44
C PHE A 387 -15.92 -13.87 -3.60
N PRO A 388 -15.29 -14.98 -3.17
CA PRO A 388 -14.20 -14.95 -2.20
C PRO A 388 -12.84 -14.58 -2.80
N ASP A 389 -12.67 -14.68 -4.13
CA ASP A 389 -11.42 -14.37 -4.83
C ASP A 389 -11.42 -12.90 -5.33
N LEU A 390 -12.60 -12.30 -5.51
CA LEU A 390 -12.80 -10.89 -5.84
C LEU A 390 -12.15 -9.96 -4.80
N GLN A 391 -11.18 -9.14 -5.22
CA GLN A 391 -10.52 -8.16 -4.34
C GLN A 391 -11.36 -6.89 -4.22
N ILE A 392 -11.65 -6.48 -2.99
CA ILE A 392 -12.60 -5.40 -2.69
C ILE A 392 -11.90 -4.30 -1.89
N LEU A 393 -12.11 -3.05 -2.31
CA LEU A 393 -11.86 -1.85 -1.53
C LEU A 393 -13.20 -1.19 -1.16
N LEU A 394 -13.44 -1.01 0.13
CA LEU A 394 -14.55 -0.19 0.63
C LEU A 394 -14.07 1.25 0.75
N ALA A 395 -14.59 2.11 -0.12
CA ALA A 395 -14.29 3.52 -0.11
C ALA A 395 -14.94 4.24 1.07
N HIS A 396 -14.21 5.20 1.64
CA HIS A 396 -14.52 5.97 2.84
C HIS A 396 -14.61 5.12 4.12
N PRO A 397 -14.50 5.73 5.32
CA PRO A 397 -14.78 5.10 6.62
C PRO A 397 -16.23 4.60 6.84
N ALA A 398 -17.11 4.74 5.85
CA ALA A 398 -18.49 4.27 5.81
C ALA A 398 -19.46 4.75 6.91
N PHE A 399 -19.33 5.99 7.38
CA PHE A 399 -20.32 6.62 8.28
C PHE A 399 -21.77 6.43 7.78
N PRO A 400 -22.74 6.02 8.64
CA PRO A 400 -22.67 5.76 10.08
C PRO A 400 -22.52 4.26 10.44
N TRP A 401 -21.85 3.48 9.59
CA TRP A 401 -21.65 2.03 9.68
C TRP A 401 -20.16 1.66 9.78
N GLU A 402 -19.36 2.52 10.41
CA GLU A 402 -17.92 2.31 10.59
C GLU A 402 -17.62 0.96 11.23
N LYS A 403 -18.45 0.56 12.20
CA LYS A 403 -18.23 -0.61 13.05
C LYS A 403 -18.56 -1.91 12.31
N GLU A 404 -19.54 -1.87 11.41
CA GLU A 404 -19.83 -2.91 10.43
C GLU A 404 -18.67 -3.04 9.43
N GLN A 405 -18.17 -1.95 8.85
CA GLN A 405 -17.02 -1.97 7.94
C GLN A 405 -15.74 -2.53 8.60
N LEU A 406 -15.41 -2.09 9.81
CA LEU A 406 -14.26 -2.59 10.57
C LEU A 406 -14.39 -4.10 10.87
N ALA A 407 -15.61 -4.60 11.14
CA ALA A 407 -15.85 -6.02 11.33
C ALA A 407 -15.68 -6.83 10.03
N ILE A 408 -16.14 -6.31 8.89
CA ILE A 408 -15.96 -6.94 7.57
C ILE A 408 -14.48 -6.99 7.21
N CYS A 409 -13.74 -5.88 7.32
CA CYS A 409 -12.30 -5.83 7.02
C CYS A 409 -11.47 -6.72 7.95
N GLN A 410 -11.90 -6.93 9.20
CA GLN A 410 -11.28 -7.89 10.12
C GLN A 410 -11.60 -9.36 9.80
N GLN A 411 -12.75 -9.65 9.20
CA GLN A 411 -13.21 -11.02 8.92
C GLN A 411 -12.86 -11.52 7.52
N LYS A 412 -12.82 -10.64 6.51
CA LYS A 412 -12.71 -11.00 5.08
C LYS A 412 -11.31 -10.75 4.54
N GLY A 413 -10.63 -11.82 4.15
CA GLY A 413 -9.26 -11.75 3.63
C GLY A 413 -9.09 -10.92 2.35
N ASN A 414 -10.15 -10.81 1.54
CA ASN A 414 -10.21 -10.10 0.26
C ASN A 414 -10.75 -8.66 0.34
N VAL A 415 -11.25 -8.22 1.51
CA VAL A 415 -11.78 -6.84 1.69
C VAL A 415 -10.73 -5.94 2.36
N HIS A 416 -10.66 -4.70 1.90
CA HIS A 416 -9.83 -3.60 2.38
C HIS A 416 -10.70 -2.34 2.50
N MET A 417 -10.19 -1.24 3.05
CA MET A 417 -10.86 0.06 3.01
C MET A 417 -9.89 1.22 2.77
N ASP A 418 -10.40 2.35 2.29
CA ASP A 418 -9.66 3.62 2.25
C ASP A 418 -10.20 4.62 3.30
N LEU A 419 -9.50 5.76 3.45
CA LEU A 419 -9.89 6.87 4.33
C LEU A 419 -10.44 8.08 3.56
N SER A 420 -10.83 7.90 2.30
CA SER A 420 -11.15 9.01 1.39
C SER A 420 -12.44 9.74 1.75
N GLY A 421 -12.63 10.96 1.23
CA GLY A 421 -13.84 11.78 1.46
C GLY A 421 -14.03 12.25 2.91
N TRP A 422 -13.14 11.87 3.83
CA TRP A 422 -13.18 12.19 5.24
C TRP A 422 -11.81 12.62 5.76
N LEU A 423 -11.68 13.89 6.12
CA LEU A 423 -10.50 14.38 6.84
C LEU A 423 -10.41 13.68 8.21
N PRO A 424 -9.25 13.13 8.63
CA PRO A 424 -9.09 12.41 9.90
C PRO A 424 -9.65 13.12 11.14
N LYS A 425 -9.70 14.46 11.15
CA LYS A 425 -10.38 15.29 12.18
C LYS A 425 -11.89 15.03 12.35
N TYR A 426 -12.52 14.27 11.45
CA TYR A 426 -13.93 13.89 11.45
C TYR A 426 -14.17 12.37 11.45
N ILE A 427 -13.13 11.55 11.43
CA ILE A 427 -13.22 10.08 11.46
C ILE A 427 -13.42 9.61 12.92
N ASP A 428 -14.26 8.58 13.16
CA ASP A 428 -14.46 8.00 14.50
C ASP A 428 -13.14 7.42 15.04
N ASP A 429 -12.77 7.77 16.29
CA ASP A 429 -11.56 7.30 16.99
C ASP A 429 -11.30 5.79 16.85
N GLN A 430 -12.36 4.96 16.76
CA GLN A 430 -12.24 3.52 16.60
C GLN A 430 -11.68 3.12 15.22
N VAL A 431 -12.01 3.85 14.15
CA VAL A 431 -11.48 3.60 12.80
C VAL A 431 -9.99 3.92 12.77
N LEU A 432 -9.60 5.11 13.25
CA LEU A 432 -8.19 5.50 13.35
C LEU A 432 -7.41 4.52 14.25
N HIS A 433 -7.98 4.12 15.39
CA HIS A 433 -7.35 3.12 16.26
C HIS A 433 -7.16 1.75 15.57
N TYR A 434 -8.13 1.28 14.78
CA TYR A 434 -8.02 0.01 14.04
C TYR A 434 -7.00 0.11 12.89
N ALA A 435 -7.03 1.20 12.12
CA ALA A 435 -6.06 1.50 11.07
C ALA A 435 -4.63 1.56 11.63
N GLY A 436 -4.43 2.21 12.78
CA GLY A 436 -3.15 2.28 13.48
C GLY A 436 -2.71 0.97 14.17
N THR A 437 -3.48 -0.11 14.11
CA THR A 437 -3.16 -1.37 14.82
C THR A 437 -3.53 -2.64 14.04
N ILE A 438 -4.74 -3.15 14.20
CA ILE A 438 -5.17 -4.49 13.76
C ILE A 438 -5.63 -4.55 12.30
N LEU A 439 -5.83 -3.41 11.66
CA LEU A 439 -6.11 -3.25 10.23
C LEU A 439 -5.03 -2.41 9.51
N GLN A 440 -3.84 -2.25 10.09
CA GLN A 440 -2.71 -1.52 9.47
C GLN A 440 -2.31 -2.07 8.08
N ASP A 441 -2.61 -3.35 7.82
CA ASP A 441 -2.32 -4.06 6.56
C ASP A 441 -3.58 -4.12 5.66
N LYS A 442 -4.60 -3.29 5.96
CA LYS A 442 -5.95 -3.30 5.35
C LYS A 442 -6.58 -1.93 5.11
N VAL A 443 -5.91 -0.85 5.50
CA VAL A 443 -6.38 0.54 5.32
C VAL A 443 -5.44 1.28 4.37
N MET A 444 -6.00 2.03 3.41
CA MET A 444 -5.27 2.76 2.37
C MET A 444 -5.58 4.26 2.41
N PHE A 445 -4.66 5.05 1.88
CA PHE A 445 -4.84 6.47 1.61
C PHE A 445 -5.60 6.67 0.30
N GLY A 446 -6.54 7.59 0.31
CA GLY A 446 -7.15 8.14 -0.88
C GLY A 446 -7.85 9.44 -0.51
N THR A 447 -8.08 10.33 -1.46
CA THR A 447 -8.63 11.67 -1.16
C THR A 447 -10.12 11.81 -1.37
N ASP A 448 -10.71 11.13 -2.36
CA ASP A 448 -11.96 11.52 -3.02
C ASP A 448 -11.78 12.86 -3.78
N TYR A 449 -10.59 13.07 -4.38
CA TYR A 449 -10.31 14.24 -5.21
C TYR A 449 -11.39 14.42 -6.29
N PRO A 450 -11.87 15.63 -6.58
CA PRO A 450 -11.43 16.91 -6.03
C PRO A 450 -12.16 17.35 -4.73
N MET A 451 -12.93 16.48 -4.06
CA MET A 451 -13.72 16.84 -2.86
C MET A 451 -12.84 17.25 -1.67
N ILE A 452 -11.67 16.65 -1.55
CA ILE A 452 -10.63 17.01 -0.60
C ILE A 452 -9.30 17.15 -1.37
N ARG A 453 -8.55 18.20 -1.07
CA ARG A 453 -7.20 18.43 -1.65
C ARG A 453 -6.18 17.54 -0.92
N PRO A 454 -5.18 16.96 -1.59
CA PRO A 454 -4.23 16.04 -0.95
C PRO A 454 -3.43 16.73 0.16
N GLU A 455 -3.13 18.03 0.04
CA GLU A 455 -2.53 18.83 1.11
C GLU A 455 -3.38 18.82 2.40
N GLU A 456 -4.67 19.17 2.32
CA GLU A 456 -5.54 19.22 3.52
C GLU A 456 -5.71 17.85 4.16
N LEU A 457 -5.76 16.78 3.36
CA LEU A 457 -5.86 15.42 3.89
C LEU A 457 -4.58 15.00 4.63
N LEU A 458 -3.42 15.26 4.05
CA LEU A 458 -2.12 14.91 4.63
C LEU A 458 -1.81 15.76 5.86
N GLU A 459 -2.11 17.07 5.85
CA GLU A 459 -2.04 17.92 7.05
C GLU A 459 -2.98 17.40 8.15
N SER A 460 -4.25 17.09 7.80
CA SER A 460 -5.20 16.58 8.79
C SER A 460 -4.81 15.20 9.32
N PHE A 461 -4.12 14.36 8.54
CA PHE A 461 -3.58 13.07 8.98
C PHE A 461 -2.43 13.26 9.97
N ALA A 462 -1.48 14.14 9.66
CA ALA A 462 -0.33 14.45 10.53
C ALA A 462 -0.71 15.20 11.82
N GLU A 463 -1.82 15.96 11.83
CA GLU A 463 -2.32 16.62 13.06
C GLU A 463 -3.14 15.67 13.96
N HIS A 464 -3.85 14.69 13.39
CA HIS A 464 -4.84 13.87 14.12
C HIS A 464 -4.45 12.40 14.30
N THR A 465 -3.26 11.99 13.87
CA THR A 465 -2.70 10.65 14.09
C THR A 465 -1.30 10.72 14.73
N ASP A 466 -0.88 9.65 15.39
CA ASP A 466 0.43 9.50 16.06
C ASP A 466 0.85 8.03 15.88
N TYR A 467 1.09 7.64 14.63
CA TYR A 467 1.41 6.28 14.24
C TYR A 467 2.94 6.06 14.14
N PRO A 468 3.44 4.84 14.34
CA PRO A 468 4.82 4.49 13.96
C PRO A 468 5.05 4.67 12.45
N GLU A 469 6.27 5.03 12.05
CA GLU A 469 6.68 5.18 10.65
C GLU A 469 6.31 3.93 9.82
N GLU A 470 6.49 2.71 10.36
CA GLU A 470 6.12 1.46 9.68
C GLU A 470 4.61 1.22 9.50
N VAL A 471 3.76 2.05 10.10
CA VAL A 471 2.30 2.04 9.95
C VAL A 471 1.85 3.16 9.01
N GLU A 472 2.42 4.36 9.15
CA GLU A 472 2.18 5.47 8.21
C GLU A 472 2.49 5.06 6.77
N ARG A 473 3.66 4.42 6.55
CA ARG A 473 4.07 3.90 5.24
C ARG A 473 3.02 2.97 4.61
N LYS A 474 2.42 2.07 5.40
CA LYS A 474 1.43 1.11 4.92
C LYS A 474 0.14 1.78 4.49
N LEU A 475 -0.37 2.65 5.34
CA LEU A 475 -1.59 3.43 5.07
C LEU A 475 -1.38 4.33 3.87
N LEU A 476 -0.25 5.04 3.80
CA LEU A 476 -0.01 6.07 2.78
C LEU A 476 0.48 5.51 1.43
N TRP A 477 1.08 4.30 1.36
CA TRP A 477 1.37 3.65 0.07
C TRP A 477 1.49 2.11 0.08
N GLU A 478 2.18 1.46 1.03
CA GLU A 478 2.60 0.05 0.84
C GLU A 478 1.41 -0.92 0.70
N ASN A 479 0.26 -0.62 1.33
CA ASN A 479 -0.97 -1.40 1.15
C ASN A 479 -1.57 -1.22 -0.25
N ALA A 480 -1.47 -0.01 -0.83
CA ALA A 480 -1.96 0.31 -2.16
C ALA A 480 -1.04 -0.25 -3.26
N GLU A 481 0.29 -0.15 -3.11
CA GLU A 481 1.27 -0.85 -3.96
C GLU A 481 0.95 -2.35 -4.01
N ALA A 482 0.69 -2.98 -2.86
CA ALA A 482 0.37 -4.41 -2.75
C ALA A 482 -1.02 -4.80 -3.29
N PHE A 483 -2.00 -3.89 -3.26
CA PHE A 483 -3.37 -4.14 -3.75
C PHE A 483 -3.50 -3.91 -5.27
N LEU A 484 -2.75 -2.95 -5.81
CA LEU A 484 -2.75 -2.59 -7.23
C LEU A 484 -1.68 -3.38 -8.03
N GLY A 485 -0.64 -3.90 -7.37
CA GLY A 485 0.42 -4.69 -8.00
C GLY A 485 1.55 -3.87 -8.64
N LEU A 486 1.90 -2.73 -8.01
CA LEU A 486 2.92 -1.77 -8.47
C LEU A 486 4.37 -2.21 -8.15
#